data_AF-A0A4Z0EMY4-F1
#
_entry.id   AF-A0A4Z0EMY4-F1
#
_cell.length_a   1.000
_cell.length_b   1.000
_cell.length_c   1.000
_cell.angle_alpha   90.00
_cell.angle_beta   90.00
_cell.angle_gamma   90.00
#
_symmetry.space_group_name_H-M   'P 1'
#
loop_
_entity.id
_entity.type
_entity.pdbx_description
1 polymer ?
#
loop_
_entity_poly.entity_id
_entity_poly.type
_entity_poly.pdbx_seq_one_letter_code
_entity_poly.pdbx_strand_id
1 'polypeptide(L)'
;MEHDHLIQFARAGSAFWQKCLRRSVRLYLALNDPRLDGLAVEADLRLIEREMHWYLQQRLPATTDALEESQAIVEAAQSALLRNECDVAALLAEVPVAQYASAAPAPEPQATGCYYAPIHWWPGQTGWFMPVLVRRRTVRHRARL
;
A
#
# COMPACT_ATOMS: atom_id res chain seq x y z
N MET A 1 29.07 6.80 -20.78
CA MET A 1 29.52 5.39 -20.93
C MET A 1 29.52 4.63 -19.60
N GLU A 2 29.98 5.19 -18.47
CA GLU A 2 29.95 4.47 -17.16
C GLU A 2 28.56 3.99 -16.71
N HIS A 3 27.51 4.80 -16.89
CA HIS A 3 26.14 4.44 -16.50
C HIS A 3 25.58 3.21 -17.24
N ASP A 4 25.96 2.97 -18.49
CA ASP A 4 25.48 1.81 -19.26
C ASP A 4 26.00 0.48 -18.70
N HIS A 5 27.22 0.46 -18.16
CA HIS A 5 27.80 -0.74 -17.56
C HIS A 5 27.10 -1.10 -16.24
N LEU A 6 26.70 -0.10 -15.46
CA LEU A 6 25.98 -0.30 -14.21
C LEU A 6 24.52 -0.73 -14.45
N ILE A 7 23.88 -0.19 -15.49
CA ILE A 7 22.56 -0.65 -15.93
C ILE A 7 22.63 -2.08 -16.50
N GLN A 8 23.71 -2.43 -17.22
CA GLN A 8 23.95 -3.81 -17.65
C GLN A 8 24.23 -4.74 -16.47
N PHE A 9 24.93 -4.28 -15.43
CA PHE A 9 25.13 -5.03 -14.19
C PHE A 9 23.83 -5.26 -13.44
N ALA A 10 22.96 -4.25 -13.36
CA ALA A 10 21.61 -4.38 -12.82
C ALA A 10 20.76 -5.34 -13.68
N ARG A 11 20.84 -5.26 -15.01
CA ARG A 11 20.14 -6.19 -15.92
C ARG A 11 20.65 -7.63 -15.83
N ALA A 12 21.95 -7.83 -15.70
CA ALA A 12 22.59 -9.10 -15.39
C ALA A 12 22.52 -9.45 -13.88
N GLY A 13 21.81 -8.63 -13.10
CA GLY A 13 21.71 -8.73 -11.65
C GLY A 13 21.06 -10.04 -11.23
N SER A 14 21.37 -10.45 -10.00
CA SER A 14 20.82 -11.67 -9.39
C SER A 14 19.29 -11.71 -9.47
N ALA A 15 18.71 -12.93 -9.37
CA ALA A 15 17.27 -13.11 -9.29
C ALA A 15 16.61 -12.27 -8.18
N PHE A 16 17.35 -12.02 -7.08
CA PHE A 16 16.93 -11.11 -6.03
C PHE A 16 16.75 -9.67 -6.54
N TRP A 17 17.76 -9.12 -7.22
CA TRP A 17 17.68 -7.75 -7.77
C TRP A 17 16.51 -7.58 -8.75
N GLN A 18 16.36 -8.51 -9.69
CA GLN A 18 15.26 -8.48 -10.65
C GLN A 18 13.88 -8.58 -9.96
N LYS A 19 13.77 -9.39 -8.92
CA LYS A 19 12.55 -9.50 -8.11
C LYS A 19 12.23 -8.19 -7.38
N CYS A 20 13.21 -7.58 -6.73
CA CYS A 20 13.00 -6.31 -6.01
C CYS A 20 12.65 -5.17 -6.98
N LEU A 21 13.34 -5.08 -8.12
CA LEU A 21 13.06 -4.08 -9.15
C LEU A 21 11.64 -4.22 -9.71
N ARG A 22 11.21 -5.43 -10.09
CA ARG A 22 9.84 -5.68 -10.56
C ARG A 22 8.80 -5.34 -9.49
N ARG A 23 9.06 -5.68 -8.22
CA ARG A 23 8.15 -5.38 -7.11
C ARG A 23 8.05 -3.88 -6.84
N SER A 24 9.18 -3.16 -6.88
CA SER A 24 9.23 -1.71 -6.74
C SER A 24 8.40 -1.01 -7.83
N VAL A 25 8.61 -1.36 -9.11
CA VAL A 25 7.81 -0.79 -10.21
C VAL A 25 6.32 -1.10 -10.06
N ARG A 26 5.95 -2.29 -9.59
CA ARG A 26 4.54 -2.63 -9.32
C ARG A 26 3.92 -1.77 -8.25
N LEU A 27 4.63 -1.53 -7.15
CA LEU A 27 4.14 -0.67 -6.08
C LEU A 27 4.04 0.78 -6.55
N TYR A 28 5.02 1.25 -7.35
CA TYR A 28 4.96 2.57 -7.97
C TYR A 28 3.72 2.75 -8.85
N LEU A 29 3.39 1.74 -9.67
CA LEU A 29 2.17 1.74 -10.48
C LEU A 29 0.91 1.68 -9.61
N ALA A 30 0.94 0.89 -8.54
CA ALA A 30 -0.15 0.71 -7.59
C ALA A 30 -0.49 1.98 -6.79
N LEU A 31 0.45 2.92 -6.61
CA LEU A 31 0.18 4.22 -5.96
C LEU A 31 -0.89 5.04 -6.68
N ASN A 32 -1.12 4.79 -7.96
CA ASN A 32 -2.16 5.46 -8.74
C ASN A 32 -3.54 4.79 -8.64
N ASP A 33 -3.66 3.64 -7.96
CA ASP A 33 -4.94 2.95 -7.79
C ASP A 33 -5.69 3.45 -6.53
N PRO A 34 -6.84 4.14 -6.68
CA PRO A 34 -7.60 4.69 -5.56
C PRO A 34 -8.24 3.61 -4.68
N ARG A 35 -8.25 2.34 -5.11
CA ARG A 35 -8.79 1.22 -4.34
C ARG A 35 -7.80 0.69 -3.30
N LEU A 36 -6.54 1.11 -3.40
CA LEU A 36 -5.47 0.65 -2.53
C LEU A 36 -5.19 1.66 -1.41
N ASP A 37 -4.73 1.15 -0.27
CA ASP A 37 -4.16 1.96 0.79
C ASP A 37 -2.81 2.50 0.34
N GLY A 38 -2.80 3.72 -0.19
CA GLY A 38 -1.61 4.39 -0.69
C GLY A 38 -0.49 4.49 0.34
N LEU A 39 -0.82 4.62 1.65
CA LEU A 39 0.19 4.72 2.70
C LEU A 39 0.89 3.37 2.91
N ALA A 40 0.14 2.27 2.91
CA ALA A 40 0.70 0.93 3.00
C ALA A 40 1.56 0.58 1.77
N VAL A 41 1.11 0.98 0.57
CA VAL A 41 1.87 0.81 -0.67
C VAL A 41 3.17 1.61 -0.65
N GLU A 42 3.12 2.87 -0.22
CA GLU A 42 4.31 3.74 -0.13
C GLU A 42 5.32 3.23 0.90
N ALA A 43 4.85 2.72 2.05
CA ALA A 43 5.72 2.13 3.06
C ALA A 43 6.49 0.92 2.51
N ASP A 44 5.81 0.01 1.81
CA ASP A 44 6.43 -1.15 1.19
C ASP A 44 7.37 -0.78 0.05
N LEU A 45 7.04 0.27 -0.73
CA LEU A 45 7.91 0.78 -1.78
C LEU A 45 9.25 1.27 -1.20
N ARG A 46 9.20 2.11 -0.16
CA ARG A 46 10.39 2.62 0.54
C ARG A 46 11.23 1.51 1.16
N LEU A 47 10.60 0.44 1.64
CA LEU A 47 11.30 -0.73 2.17
C LEU A 47 12.13 -1.41 1.07
N ILE A 48 11.50 -1.68 -0.07
CA ILE A 48 12.15 -2.40 -1.17
C ILE A 48 13.25 -1.56 -1.80
N GLU A 49 13.03 -0.26 -1.99
CA GLU A 49 14.07 0.63 -2.50
C GLU A 49 15.28 0.62 -1.57
N ARG A 50 15.07 0.67 -0.25
CA ARG A 50 16.17 0.54 0.72
C ARG A 50 16.92 -0.78 0.60
N GLU A 51 16.22 -1.90 0.40
CA GLU A 51 16.87 -3.21 0.16
C GLU A 51 17.68 -3.21 -1.13
N MET A 52 17.19 -2.55 -2.18
CA MET A 52 17.88 -2.39 -3.46
C MET A 52 19.14 -1.53 -3.32
N HIS A 53 19.05 -0.38 -2.65
CA HIS A 53 20.21 0.46 -2.35
C HIS A 53 21.24 -0.28 -1.51
N TRP A 54 20.80 -0.97 -0.46
CA TRP A 54 21.69 -1.79 0.37
C TRP A 54 22.40 -2.85 -0.47
N TYR A 55 21.68 -3.57 -1.33
CA TYR A 55 22.27 -4.59 -2.22
C TYR A 55 23.31 -3.99 -3.18
N LEU A 56 23.05 -2.81 -3.73
CA LEU A 56 24.00 -2.12 -4.60
C LEU A 56 25.23 -1.63 -3.83
N GLN A 57 25.06 -1.05 -2.65
CA GLN A 57 26.15 -0.56 -1.81
C GLN A 57 27.12 -1.68 -1.38
N GLN A 58 26.64 -2.92 -1.21
CA GLN A 58 27.51 -4.07 -0.94
C GLN A 58 28.38 -4.48 -2.14
N ARG A 59 28.04 -4.01 -3.34
CA ARG A 59 28.67 -4.39 -4.61
C ARG A 59 29.42 -3.24 -5.28
N LEU A 60 29.05 -2.00 -4.95
CA LEU A 60 29.76 -0.81 -5.36
C LEU A 60 30.99 -0.60 -4.48
N PRO A 61 32.03 0.07 -5.00
CA PRO A 61 33.14 0.53 -4.17
C PRO A 61 32.63 1.41 -3.02
N ALA A 62 33.20 1.26 -1.83
CA ALA A 62 32.83 2.08 -0.67
C ALA A 62 33.38 3.51 -0.82
N THR A 63 32.70 4.32 -1.62
CA THR A 63 32.97 5.74 -1.87
C THR A 63 31.92 6.61 -1.19
N THR A 64 32.21 7.90 -1.05
CA THR A 64 31.22 8.91 -0.59
C THR A 64 30.01 8.98 -1.53
N ASP A 65 30.17 8.57 -2.78
CA ASP A 65 29.19 8.75 -3.85
C ASP A 65 28.36 7.48 -4.09
N ALA A 66 28.66 6.39 -3.37
CA ALA A 66 28.00 5.09 -3.54
C ALA A 66 26.48 5.15 -3.29
N LEU A 67 26.02 6.08 -2.44
CA LEU A 67 24.58 6.31 -2.24
C LEU A 67 23.94 6.93 -3.49
N GLU A 68 24.51 8.01 -4.02
CA GLU A 68 24.02 8.69 -5.21
C GLU A 68 24.08 7.76 -6.44
N GLU A 69 25.16 7.01 -6.59
CA GLU A 69 25.32 6.03 -7.65
C GLU A 69 24.28 4.91 -7.53
N SER A 70 24.07 4.36 -6.31
CA SER A 70 23.02 3.36 -6.10
C SER A 70 21.63 3.88 -6.47
N GLN A 71 21.37 5.16 -6.21
CA GLN A 71 20.11 5.80 -6.53
C GLN A 71 19.92 6.01 -8.03
N ALA A 72 20.94 6.52 -8.71
CA ALA A 72 20.92 6.66 -10.16
C ALA A 72 20.68 5.31 -10.86
N ILE A 73 21.26 4.21 -10.34
CA ILE A 73 21.04 2.86 -10.89
C ILE A 73 19.60 2.38 -10.69
N VAL A 74 19.03 2.56 -9.49
CA VAL A 74 17.63 2.18 -9.20
C VAL A 74 16.68 2.96 -10.11
N GLU A 75 16.82 4.27 -10.18
CA GLU A 75 15.97 5.16 -10.96
C GLU A 75 16.06 4.84 -12.47
N ALA A 76 17.28 4.63 -12.99
CA ALA A 76 17.47 4.25 -14.38
C ALA A 76 16.85 2.89 -14.72
N ALA A 77 16.97 1.92 -13.81
CA ALA A 77 16.41 0.58 -14.00
C ALA A 77 14.87 0.57 -13.94
N GLN A 78 14.28 1.30 -12.98
CA GLN A 78 12.83 1.50 -12.90
C GLN A 78 12.31 2.21 -14.16
N SER A 79 12.98 3.29 -14.59
CA SER A 79 12.66 4.03 -15.80
C SER A 79 12.71 3.15 -17.05
N ALA A 80 13.70 2.25 -17.14
CA ALA A 80 13.83 1.34 -18.27
C ALA A 80 12.66 0.33 -18.36
N LEU A 81 12.17 -0.17 -17.21
CA LEU A 81 11.00 -1.05 -17.17
C LEU A 81 9.70 -0.29 -17.48
N LEU A 82 9.54 0.94 -16.97
CA LEU A 82 8.35 1.75 -17.21
C LEU A 82 8.20 2.17 -18.69
N ARG A 83 9.29 2.23 -19.45
CA ARG A 83 9.26 2.52 -20.90
C ARG A 83 8.78 1.33 -21.75
N ASN A 84 8.72 0.12 -21.19
CA ASN A 84 8.24 -1.05 -21.92
C ASN A 84 6.78 -1.35 -21.57
N GLU A 85 5.87 -0.96 -22.47
CA GLU A 85 4.41 -1.11 -22.27
C GLU A 85 3.97 -2.56 -21.99
N CYS A 86 4.63 -3.55 -22.61
CA CYS A 86 4.32 -4.96 -22.38
C CYS A 86 4.68 -5.39 -20.96
N ASP A 87 5.82 -4.93 -20.45
CA ASP A 87 6.24 -5.19 -19.08
C ASP A 87 5.32 -4.48 -18.09
N VAL A 88 4.91 -3.25 -18.37
CA VAL A 88 3.97 -2.49 -17.52
C VAL A 88 2.63 -3.20 -17.41
N ALA A 89 2.06 -3.66 -18.53
CA ALA A 89 0.79 -4.38 -18.53
C ALA A 89 0.88 -5.70 -17.72
N ALA A 90 1.97 -6.45 -17.88
CA ALA A 90 2.20 -7.66 -17.11
C ALA A 90 2.35 -7.36 -15.61
N LEU A 91 3.11 -6.31 -15.25
CA LEU A 91 3.33 -5.91 -13.87
C LEU A 91 2.02 -5.46 -13.18
N LEU A 92 1.17 -4.70 -13.88
CA LEU A 92 -0.15 -4.29 -13.38
C LEU A 92 -1.05 -5.49 -13.05
N ALA A 93 -1.05 -6.52 -13.91
CA ALA A 93 -1.86 -7.72 -13.69
C ALA A 93 -1.43 -8.51 -12.45
N GLU A 94 -0.19 -8.35 -11.99
CA GLU A 94 0.35 -9.06 -10.86
C GLU A 94 0.19 -8.30 -9.52
N VAL A 95 -0.26 -7.03 -9.48
CA VAL A 95 -0.39 -6.25 -8.23
C VAL A 95 -1.27 -6.99 -7.20
N PRO A 96 -0.79 -7.28 -5.98
CA PRO A 96 -1.55 -8.04 -5.01
C PRO A 96 -2.59 -7.13 -4.32
N VAL A 97 -3.69 -6.86 -5.04
CA VAL A 97 -4.79 -5.97 -4.60
C VAL A 97 -5.32 -6.35 -3.22
N ALA A 98 -5.36 -7.64 -2.88
CA ALA A 98 -5.84 -8.12 -1.58
C ALA A 98 -4.95 -7.68 -0.40
N GLN A 99 -3.64 -7.50 -0.62
CA GLN A 99 -2.70 -7.10 0.44
C GLN A 99 -2.83 -5.62 0.80
N TYR A 100 -3.17 -4.79 -0.18
CA TYR A 100 -3.25 -3.32 -0.03
C TYR A 100 -4.68 -2.81 -0.17
N ALA A 101 -5.69 -3.68 -0.09
CA ALA A 101 -7.07 -3.26 -0.22
C ALA A 101 -7.39 -2.21 0.85
N SER A 102 -7.71 -1.00 0.43
CA SER A 102 -8.22 0.01 1.35
C SER A 102 -9.54 -0.52 1.90
N ALA A 103 -9.74 -0.44 3.21
CA ALA A 103 -11.05 -0.68 3.78
C ALA A 103 -11.98 0.35 3.14
N ALA A 104 -12.79 -0.10 2.17
CA ALA A 104 -13.81 0.74 1.59
C ALA A 104 -14.58 1.38 2.75
N PRO A 105 -14.87 2.69 2.71
CA PRO A 105 -15.73 3.28 3.72
C PRO A 105 -16.98 2.42 3.74
N ALA A 106 -17.23 1.77 4.88
CA ALA A 106 -18.45 0.99 5.07
C ALA A 106 -19.60 1.91 4.62
N PRO A 107 -20.53 1.44 3.76
CA PRO A 107 -21.63 2.28 3.34
C PRO A 107 -22.23 2.87 4.61
N GLU A 108 -22.19 4.20 4.72
CA GLU A 108 -22.71 4.89 5.90
C GLU A 108 -24.07 4.26 6.18
N PRO A 109 -24.34 3.78 7.41
CA PRO A 109 -25.64 3.24 7.71
C PRO A 109 -26.63 4.36 7.39
N GLN A 110 -27.39 4.20 6.30
CA GLN A 110 -28.46 5.11 5.94
C GLN A 110 -29.27 5.24 7.22
N ALA A 111 -29.25 6.44 7.81
CA ALA A 111 -29.95 6.75 9.03
C ALA A 111 -31.44 6.58 8.74
N THR A 112 -31.91 5.35 8.82
CA THR A 112 -33.32 5.00 8.79
C THR A 112 -33.84 5.44 10.14
N GLY A 113 -34.25 6.70 10.19
CA GLY A 113 -35.02 7.34 11.25
C GLY A 113 -34.79 6.78 12.65
N CYS A 114 -33.71 7.16 13.30
CA CYS A 114 -33.70 7.21 14.76
C CYS A 114 -33.76 8.69 15.14
N TYR A 115 -34.95 9.14 15.52
CA TYR A 115 -35.13 10.44 16.15
C TYR A 115 -34.25 10.49 17.40
N TYR A 116 -33.16 11.26 17.35
CA TYR A 116 -32.46 11.69 18.55
C TYR A 116 -33.23 12.87 19.11
N ALA A 117 -33.87 12.68 20.26
CA ALA A 117 -34.24 13.80 21.10
C ALA A 117 -32.95 14.55 21.51
N PRO A 118 -32.91 15.89 21.48
CA PRO A 118 -31.73 16.63 21.88
C PRO A 118 -31.47 16.42 23.38
N ILE A 119 -30.36 15.77 23.71
CA ILE A 119 -29.85 15.68 25.07
C ILE A 119 -29.17 17.02 25.37
N HIS A 120 -29.81 17.84 26.21
CA HIS A 120 -29.13 18.98 26.83
C HIS A 120 -28.02 18.44 27.74
N TRP A 121 -26.77 18.73 27.41
CA TRP A 121 -25.61 18.39 28.21
C TRP A 121 -25.46 19.38 29.37
N TRP A 122 -25.34 18.85 30.59
CA TRP A 122 -24.80 19.58 31.75
C TRP A 122 -23.32 19.18 31.91
N PRO A 123 -22.40 20.10 32.25
CA PRO A 123 -21.00 19.74 32.45
C PRO A 123 -20.80 19.17 33.85
N GLY A 124 -20.18 17.99 33.93
CA GLY A 124 -19.61 17.47 35.17
C GLY A 124 -20.15 16.12 35.62
N GLN A 125 -19.86 15.04 34.90
CA GLN A 125 -19.69 13.73 35.54
C GLN A 125 -18.88 12.76 34.68
N THR A 126 -17.70 12.41 35.17
CA THR A 126 -16.84 11.34 34.67
C THR A 126 -17.40 10.00 35.15
N GLY A 127 -17.84 9.15 34.23
CA GLY A 127 -18.29 7.80 34.53
C GLY A 127 -18.22 6.90 33.30
N TRP A 128 -17.41 5.85 33.36
CA TRP A 128 -17.28 4.84 32.32
C TRP A 128 -18.58 4.03 32.23
N PHE A 129 -19.31 4.15 31.12
CA PHE A 129 -20.48 3.30 30.86
C PHE A 129 -20.03 2.04 30.12
N MET A 130 -20.13 0.88 30.80
CA MET A 130 -20.13 -0.42 30.11
C MET A 130 -21.47 -0.59 29.36
N PRO A 131 -21.46 -1.06 28.10
CA PRO A 131 -22.70 -1.39 27.42
C PRO A 131 -23.29 -2.69 27.98
N VAL A 132 -24.43 -2.57 28.66
CA VAL A 132 -25.29 -3.72 29.01
C VAL A 132 -25.92 -4.26 27.73
N LEU A 133 -25.51 -5.46 27.33
CA LEU A 133 -26.13 -6.24 26.25
C LEU A 133 -27.58 -6.61 26.62
N VAL A 134 -28.55 -5.80 26.19
CA VAL A 134 -29.97 -6.17 26.26
C VAL A 134 -30.28 -7.13 25.11
N ARG A 135 -30.38 -8.43 25.43
CA ARG A 135 -30.95 -9.47 24.55
C ARG A 135 -32.39 -9.09 24.16
N ARG A 136 -32.63 -8.75 22.90
CA ARG A 136 -33.99 -8.65 22.35
C ARG A 136 -34.57 -10.05 22.12
N ARG A 137 -35.67 -10.36 22.82
CA ARG A 137 -36.61 -11.44 22.44
C ARG A 137 -37.36 -11.00 21.18
N THR A 138 -37.23 -11.76 20.10
CA THR A 138 -38.03 -11.59 18.89
C THR A 138 -39.47 -12.02 19.14
N VAL A 139 -40.40 -11.08 18.99
CA VAL A 139 -41.84 -11.32 18.93
C VAL A 139 -42.17 -11.87 17.53
N ARG A 140 -42.64 -13.12 17.44
CA ARG A 140 -43.29 -13.63 16.22
C ARG A 140 -44.74 -13.15 16.20
N HIS A 141 -45.02 -12.12 15.42
CA HIS A 141 -46.37 -11.84 14.94
C HIS A 141 -46.78 -12.96 13.97
N ARG A 142 -47.78 -13.76 14.35
CA ARG A 142 -48.49 -14.65 13.45
C ARG A 142 -49.78 -13.93 13.04
N ALA A 143 -49.82 -13.46 11.80
CA ALA A 143 -51.02 -12.91 11.17
C ALA A 143 -51.91 -14.06 10.66
N ARG A 144 -53.21 -13.76 10.63
CA ARG A 144 -54.41 -14.58 10.42
C ARG A 144 -54.45 -15.41 9.12
N LEU A 145 -55.16 -16.54 9.18
CA LEU A 145 -56.44 -16.72 8.48
C LEU A 145 -57.47 -17.23 9.48
#